data_AF-A0A6C0CHA2-F1
#
_entry.id   AF-A0A6C0CHA2-F1
#
_cell.length_a   1.000
_cell.length_b   1.000
_cell.length_c   1.000
_cell.angle_alpha   90.00
_cell.angle_beta   90.00
_cell.angle_gamma   90.00
#
_symmetry.space_group_name_H-M   'P 1'
#
loop_
_entity.id
_entity.type
_entity.pdbx_description
1 polymer ?
#
loop_
_entity_poly.entity_id
_entity_poly.type
_entity_poly.pdbx_seq_one_letter_code
_entity_poly.pdbx_strand_id
1 'polypeptide(L)'
;MIDIKKLITDNTNIIEIYLMKKSDIFINENSLRKIKNSFKKTKQCKYAYYCRNNCNYVYDLSNDSQYVYTRKLENTEIINDEFYVFVYNEIKLPTHTFACTNDINYKYIAEITEFKINNRIILTIKNNNVYIHYKHNKDVDIDKVQEIINSIVHKLKQINSS
;
A
#
# COMPACT_ATOMS: atom_id res chain seq x y z
N MET A 1 16.45 -9.45 3.41
CA MET A 1 16.42 -8.39 2.37
C MET A 1 15.29 -8.77 1.43
N ILE A 2 14.51 -7.82 0.91
CA ILE A 2 13.37 -8.16 0.04
C ILE A 2 13.87 -8.20 -1.40
N ASP A 3 13.58 -9.31 -2.09
CA ASP A 3 13.91 -9.53 -3.50
C ASP A 3 12.67 -9.27 -4.36
N ILE A 4 12.57 -8.06 -4.93
CA ILE A 4 11.40 -7.61 -5.67
C ILE A 4 11.28 -8.34 -7.00
N LYS A 5 12.41 -8.73 -7.62
CA LYS A 5 12.41 -9.42 -8.92
C LYS A 5 11.65 -10.74 -8.85
N LYS A 6 11.76 -11.47 -7.74
CA LYS A 6 11.06 -12.74 -7.53
C LYS A 6 9.56 -12.60 -7.30
N LEU A 7 9.10 -11.42 -6.90
CA LEU A 7 7.69 -11.13 -6.61
C LEU A 7 6.89 -10.72 -7.85
N ILE A 8 7.57 -10.31 -8.92
CA ILE A 8 6.92 -9.76 -10.12
C ILE A 8 6.48 -10.89 -11.06
N THR A 9 5.24 -10.79 -11.53
CA THR A 9 4.70 -11.56 -12.65
C THR A 9 4.49 -10.64 -13.85
N ASP A 10 4.19 -11.20 -15.02
CA ASP A 10 3.96 -10.42 -16.25
C ASP A 10 2.82 -9.40 -16.15
N ASN A 11 1.90 -9.59 -15.21
CA ASN A 11 0.71 -8.76 -15.01
C ASN A 11 0.78 -7.90 -13.74
N THR A 12 1.85 -8.04 -12.95
CA THR A 12 2.01 -7.28 -11.70
C THR A 12 2.15 -5.80 -12.02
N ASN A 13 1.39 -4.96 -11.32
CA ASN A 13 1.58 -3.51 -11.40
C ASN A 13 1.54 -2.81 -10.03
N ILE A 14 1.11 -3.51 -8.97
CA ILE A 14 1.17 -3.03 -7.59
C ILE A 14 1.82 -4.09 -6.70
N ILE A 15 2.75 -3.67 -5.86
CA ILE A 15 3.28 -4.46 -4.75
C ILE A 15 3.08 -3.68 -3.46
N GLU A 16 2.45 -4.30 -2.47
CA GLU A 16 2.28 -3.75 -1.13
C GLU A 16 3.07 -4.59 -0.12
N ILE A 17 4.01 -3.96 0.58
CA ILE A 17 4.89 -4.62 1.56
C ILE A 17 4.53 -4.09 2.94
N TYR A 18 3.74 -4.85 3.70
CA TYR A 18 3.29 -4.50 5.04
C TYR A 18 4.33 -4.86 6.09
N LEU A 19 4.59 -3.95 7.02
CA LEU A 19 5.37 -4.24 8.22
C LEU A 19 4.50 -5.05 9.19
N MET A 20 5.05 -6.15 9.70
CA MET A 20 4.41 -7.01 10.68
C MET A 20 5.06 -6.87 12.06
N LYS A 21 4.29 -7.18 13.10
CA LYS A 21 4.73 -7.34 14.48
C LYS A 21 3.99 -8.52 15.10
N LYS A 22 4.72 -9.56 15.49
CA LYS A 22 4.15 -10.78 16.14
C LYS A 22 2.97 -11.37 15.35
N SER A 23 3.14 -11.55 14.04
CA SER A 23 2.12 -12.06 13.11
C SER A 23 0.91 -11.14 12.87
N ASP A 24 0.90 -9.92 13.42
CA ASP A 24 -0.10 -8.89 13.13
C ASP A 24 0.50 -7.77 12.27
N ILE A 25 -0.32 -7.12 11.45
CA ILE A 25 0.07 -5.98 10.60
C ILE A 25 -0.11 -4.64 11.34
N PHE A 26 -0.86 -4.63 12.45
CA PHE A 26 -1.06 -3.42 13.25
C PHE A 26 0.22 -3.00 13.99
N ILE A 27 0.62 -1.75 13.78
CA ILE A 27 1.80 -1.15 14.41
C ILE A 27 1.36 -0.25 15.57
N ASN A 28 2.06 -0.37 16.71
CA ASN A 28 1.76 0.43 17.90
C ASN A 28 2.06 1.93 17.70
N GLU A 29 1.44 2.78 18.53
CA GLU A 29 1.53 4.25 18.39
C GLU A 29 2.96 4.79 18.52
N ASN A 30 3.80 4.19 19.37
CA ASN A 30 5.18 4.61 19.56
C ASN A 30 6.00 4.42 18.27
N SER A 31 5.90 3.25 17.64
CA SER A 31 6.55 2.95 16.36
C SER A 31 5.99 3.84 15.25
N LEU A 32 4.66 4.07 15.21
CA LEU A 32 4.04 4.99 14.24
C LEU A 32 4.58 6.42 14.37
N ARG A 33 4.77 6.92 15.60
CA ARG A 33 5.34 8.25 15.85
C ARG A 33 6.79 8.33 15.36
N LYS A 34 7.61 7.31 15.66
CA LYS A 34 8.99 7.21 15.18
C LYS A 34 9.06 7.21 13.64
N ILE A 35 8.14 6.50 12.96
CA ILE A 35 8.03 6.49 11.50
C ILE A 35 7.65 7.89 10.98
N LYS A 36 6.62 8.52 11.54
CA LYS A 36 6.18 9.88 11.17
C LYS A 36 7.31 10.91 11.27
N ASN A 37 8.20 10.77 12.25
CA ASN A 37 9.36 11.65 12.44
C ASN A 37 10.52 11.32 11.47
N SER A 38 10.60 10.07 11.02
CA SER A 38 11.70 9.56 10.19
C SER A 38 11.54 9.84 8.71
N PHE A 39 10.32 10.13 8.25
CA PHE A 39 10.00 10.33 6.84
C PHE A 39 9.26 11.66 6.66
N LYS A 40 9.57 12.40 5.59
CA LYS A 40 8.89 13.67 5.29
C LYS A 40 7.44 13.40 4.86
N LYS A 41 6.48 13.82 5.68
CA LYS A 41 5.05 13.72 5.36
C LYS A 41 4.75 14.48 4.08
N THR A 42 4.02 13.86 3.15
CA THR A 42 3.64 14.48 1.87
C THR A 42 2.15 14.68 1.72
N LYS A 43 1.33 13.77 2.27
CA LYS A 43 -0.14 13.88 2.22
C LYS A 43 -0.77 13.28 3.48
N GLN A 44 -1.89 13.85 3.89
CA GLN A 44 -2.78 13.26 4.89
C GLN A 44 -4.21 13.46 4.40
N CYS A 45 -4.99 12.39 4.35
CA CYS A 45 -6.33 12.38 3.75
C CYS A 45 -7.23 11.32 4.38
N LYS A 46 -8.53 11.49 4.21
CA LYS A 46 -9.54 10.51 4.60
C LYS A 46 -10.23 10.00 3.36
N TYR A 47 -10.26 8.68 3.22
CA TYR A 47 -10.91 8.02 2.10
C TYR A 47 -12.12 7.24 2.57
N ALA A 48 -13.24 7.41 1.89
CA ALA A 48 -14.36 6.48 1.98
C ALA A 48 -14.22 5.42 0.88
N TYR A 49 -14.22 4.16 1.29
CA TYR A 49 -14.16 3.01 0.41
C TYR A 49 -15.52 2.32 0.36
N TYR A 50 -15.97 2.01 -0.85
CA TYR A 50 -17.17 1.25 -1.14
C TYR A 50 -16.78 0.10 -2.03
N CYS A 51 -17.06 -1.11 -1.57
CA CYS A 51 -16.44 -2.29 -2.16
C CYS A 51 -17.48 -3.34 -2.52
N ARG A 52 -17.39 -3.79 -3.77
CA ARG A 52 -18.30 -4.76 -4.38
C ARG A 52 -17.49 -5.79 -5.14
N ASN A 53 -17.45 -7.02 -4.66
CA ASN A 53 -16.57 -8.08 -5.14
C ASN A 53 -15.11 -7.56 -5.18
N ASN A 54 -14.45 -7.65 -6.32
CA ASN A 54 -13.09 -7.13 -6.50
C ASN A 54 -13.04 -5.66 -6.93
N CYS A 55 -14.19 -4.99 -7.05
CA CYS A 55 -14.31 -3.60 -7.46
C CYS A 55 -14.37 -2.67 -6.24
N ASN A 56 -13.52 -1.65 -6.26
CA ASN A 56 -13.39 -0.67 -5.19
C ASN A 56 -13.66 0.71 -5.76
N TYR A 57 -14.67 1.39 -5.23
CA TYR A 57 -14.88 2.81 -5.43
C TYR A 57 -14.30 3.55 -4.23
N VAL A 58 -13.45 4.53 -4.51
CA VAL A 58 -12.77 5.33 -3.49
C VAL A 58 -13.09 6.80 -3.70
N TYR A 59 -13.52 7.43 -2.61
CA TYR A 59 -13.83 8.85 -2.55
C TYR A 59 -12.89 9.54 -1.56
N ASP A 60 -12.14 10.53 -2.05
CA ASP A 60 -11.29 11.40 -1.23
C ASP A 60 -12.16 12.48 -0.58
N LEU A 61 -12.35 12.37 0.73
CA LEU A 61 -13.16 13.31 1.50
C LEU A 61 -12.50 14.69 1.63
N SER A 62 -11.25 14.85 1.18
CA SER A 62 -10.53 16.12 1.28
C SER A 62 -10.64 17.02 0.05
N ASN A 63 -10.97 16.46 -1.11
CA ASN A 63 -10.97 17.20 -2.38
C ASN A 63 -12.01 16.69 -3.40
N ASP A 64 -12.96 15.88 -2.94
CA ASP A 64 -14.05 15.29 -3.73
C ASP A 64 -13.62 14.44 -4.93
N SER A 65 -12.34 14.07 -5.01
CA SER A 65 -11.86 13.20 -6.08
C SER A 65 -12.37 11.77 -5.90
N GLN A 66 -12.68 11.14 -7.03
CA GLN A 66 -13.26 9.80 -7.08
C GLN A 66 -12.44 8.95 -8.03
N TYR A 67 -12.22 7.70 -7.67
CA TYR A 67 -11.64 6.73 -8.58
C TYR A 67 -12.16 5.33 -8.30
N VAL A 68 -12.21 4.53 -9.36
CA VAL A 68 -12.64 3.13 -9.29
C VAL A 68 -11.50 2.27 -9.79
N TYR A 69 -11.30 1.14 -9.13
CA TYR A 69 -10.38 0.12 -9.60
C TYR A 69 -10.87 -1.28 -9.26
N THR A 70 -10.37 -2.24 -10.02
CA THR A 70 -10.40 -3.65 -9.64
C THR A 70 -9.00 -4.11 -9.29
N ARG A 71 -8.87 -5.02 -8.32
CA ARG A 71 -7.61 -5.67 -7.98
C ARG A 71 -7.78 -7.17 -8.07
N LYS A 72 -6.86 -7.83 -8.77
CA LYS A 72 -6.67 -9.28 -8.69
C LYS A 72 -5.39 -9.54 -7.91
N LEU A 73 -5.50 -10.32 -6.84
CA LEU A 73 -4.33 -10.79 -6.08
C LEU A 73 -3.64 -11.88 -6.92
N GLU A 74 -2.36 -11.66 -7.24
CA GLU A 74 -1.56 -12.59 -8.04
C GLU A 74 -0.66 -13.44 -7.14
N ASN A 75 -0.12 -12.88 -6.06
CA ASN A 75 0.75 -13.60 -5.14
C ASN A 75 0.77 -12.98 -3.73
N THR A 76 1.16 -13.78 -2.74
CA THR A 76 1.43 -13.35 -1.36
C THR A 76 2.68 -14.02 -0.82
N GLU A 77 3.47 -13.31 -0.04
CA GLU A 77 4.68 -13.86 0.59
C GLU A 77 4.90 -13.28 1.99
N ILE A 78 5.32 -14.12 2.94
CA ILE A 78 5.82 -13.68 4.25
C ILE A 78 7.35 -13.70 4.16
N ILE A 79 7.98 -12.56 4.47
CA ILE A 79 9.43 -12.43 4.43
C ILE A 79 9.95 -12.18 5.84
N ASN A 80 10.75 -13.12 6.33
CA ASN A 80 11.44 -13.07 7.63
C ASN A 80 10.50 -12.84 8.83
N ASP A 81 9.22 -13.23 8.76
CA ASP A 81 8.18 -12.98 9.78
C ASP A 81 7.95 -11.51 10.16
N GLU A 82 8.57 -10.59 9.42
CA GLU A 82 8.55 -9.14 9.66
C GLU A 82 7.78 -8.39 8.58
N PHE A 83 7.58 -9.01 7.41
CA PHE A 83 6.85 -8.39 6.31
C PHE A 83 5.85 -9.34 5.67
N TYR A 84 4.68 -8.79 5.36
CA TYR A 84 3.69 -9.46 4.53
C TYR A 84 3.55 -8.74 3.21
N VAL A 85 3.76 -9.46 2.11
CA VAL A 85 3.76 -8.90 0.77
C VAL A 85 2.52 -9.34 0.03
N PHE A 86 1.84 -8.39 -0.59
CA PHE A 86 0.78 -8.64 -1.56
C PHE A 86 1.19 -8.12 -2.93
N VAL A 87 0.97 -8.94 -3.94
CA VAL A 87 1.25 -8.62 -5.33
C VAL A 87 -0.08 -8.60 -6.09
N TYR A 88 -0.37 -7.48 -6.73
CA TYR A 88 -1.64 -7.27 -7.42
C TYR A 88 -1.43 -6.90 -8.89
N ASN A 89 -2.44 -7.26 -9.67
CA ASN A 89 -2.79 -6.59 -10.92
C ASN A 89 -4.01 -5.68 -10.65
N GLU A 90 -3.78 -4.37 -10.61
CA GLU A 90 -4.80 -3.33 -10.44
C GLU A 90 -5.18 -2.71 -11.78
N ILE A 91 -6.47 -2.66 -12.09
CA ILE A 91 -6.99 -1.98 -13.27
C ILE A 91 -7.87 -0.84 -12.82
N LYS A 92 -7.51 0.39 -13.20
CA LYS A 92 -8.37 1.56 -13.02
C LYS A 92 -9.52 1.52 -14.00
N LEU A 93 -10.71 1.82 -13.51
CA LEU A 93 -11.94 1.84 -14.29
C LEU A 93 -12.55 3.25 -14.27
N PRO A 94 -13.37 3.60 -15.28
CA PRO A 94 -14.22 4.79 -15.20
C PRO A 94 -15.12 4.77 -13.95
N THR A 95 -15.38 5.94 -13.38
CA THR A 95 -16.17 6.04 -12.14
C THR A 95 -17.60 5.52 -12.30
N HIS A 96 -18.22 5.75 -13.46
CA HIS A 96 -19.57 5.27 -13.79
C HIS A 96 -19.69 3.75 -13.89
N THR A 97 -18.57 3.01 -13.93
CA THR A 97 -18.58 1.54 -13.92
C THR A 97 -18.99 0.98 -12.56
N PHE A 98 -18.83 1.76 -11.49
CA PHE A 98 -19.37 1.41 -10.17
C PHE A 98 -20.83 1.89 -10.09
N ALA A 99 -21.76 1.01 -10.51
CA ALA A 99 -23.18 1.32 -10.50
C ALA A 99 -23.70 1.61 -9.08
N CYS A 100 -24.63 2.57 -8.97
CA CYS A 100 -25.40 2.79 -7.75
C CYS A 100 -26.19 1.51 -7.43
N THR A 101 -25.75 0.78 -6.40
CA THR A 101 -26.39 -0.45 -5.95
C THR A 101 -26.43 -0.50 -4.43
N ASN A 102 -27.41 -1.23 -3.91
CA ASN A 102 -27.46 -1.63 -2.51
C ASN A 102 -26.58 -2.84 -2.22
N ASP A 103 -26.05 -3.51 -3.26
CA ASP A 103 -25.21 -4.69 -3.18
C ASP A 103 -23.74 -4.34 -2.87
N ILE A 104 -23.52 -3.56 -1.80
CA ILE A 104 -22.18 -3.24 -1.32
C ILE A 104 -21.78 -4.30 -0.30
N ASN A 105 -20.67 -5.00 -0.53
CA ASN A 105 -20.19 -6.01 0.41
C ASN A 105 -19.65 -5.35 1.68
N TYR A 106 -18.89 -4.26 1.55
CA TYR A 106 -18.35 -3.54 2.68
C TYR A 106 -18.12 -2.06 2.38
N LYS A 107 -18.29 -1.23 3.42
CA LYS A 107 -18.00 0.20 3.42
C LYS A 107 -17.14 0.52 4.63
N TYR A 108 -16.09 1.30 4.43
CA TYR A 108 -15.25 1.77 5.54
C TYR A 108 -14.60 3.11 5.23
N ILE A 109 -14.19 3.81 6.28
CA ILE A 109 -13.38 5.01 6.19
C ILE A 109 -11.97 4.65 6.62
N ALA A 110 -10.98 5.14 5.88
CA ALA A 110 -9.59 5.02 6.27
C ALA A 110 -8.89 6.37 6.32
N GLU A 111 -8.15 6.59 7.39
CA GLU A 111 -7.21 7.71 7.47
C GLU A 111 -5.87 7.26 6.91
N ILE A 112 -5.41 7.99 5.89
CA ILE A 112 -4.17 7.66 5.17
C ILE A 112 -3.18 8.80 5.33
N THR A 113 -1.99 8.46 5.81
CA THR A 113 -0.81 9.34 5.79
C THR A 113 0.20 8.79 4.81
N GLU A 114 0.60 9.60 3.83
CA GLU A 114 1.56 9.21 2.80
C GLU A 114 2.89 9.95 2.99
N PHE A 115 3.96 9.21 2.75
CA PHE A 115 5.33 9.69 2.69
C PHE A 115 5.88 9.29 1.32
N LYS A 116 5.70 10.18 0.33
CA LYS A 116 6.14 9.95 -1.04
C LYS A 116 7.66 9.94 -1.09
N ILE A 117 8.24 8.79 -1.46
CA ILE A 117 9.68 8.63 -1.66
C ILE A 117 10.03 9.01 -3.10
N ASN A 118 9.24 8.53 -4.06
CA ASN A 118 9.27 8.98 -5.45
C ASN A 118 7.89 8.77 -6.11
N ASN A 119 7.79 8.86 -7.44
CA ASN A 119 6.51 8.71 -8.15
C ASN A 119 5.95 7.27 -8.13
N ARG A 120 6.79 6.25 -7.89
CA ARG A 120 6.40 4.84 -7.89
C ARG A 120 6.32 4.25 -6.48
N ILE A 121 7.10 4.76 -5.53
CA ILE A 121 7.23 4.22 -4.17
C ILE A 121 6.71 5.24 -3.17
N ILE A 122 5.71 4.82 -2.40
CA ILE A 122 5.08 5.60 -1.35
C ILE A 122 5.08 4.74 -0.09
N LEU A 123 5.58 5.27 1.02
CA LEU A 123 5.35 4.67 2.33
C LEU A 123 4.02 5.19 2.87
N THR A 124 3.16 4.29 3.33
CA THR A 124 1.78 4.61 3.71
C THR A 124 1.48 4.10 5.11
N ILE A 125 0.82 4.95 5.91
CA ILE A 125 0.16 4.55 7.15
C ILE A 125 -1.34 4.61 6.91
N LYS A 126 -2.04 3.48 7.04
CA LYS A 126 -3.49 3.36 6.88
C LYS A 126 -4.07 2.62 8.09
N ASN A 127 -4.89 3.30 8.90
CA ASN A 127 -5.53 2.70 10.08
C ASN A 127 -4.54 1.87 10.95
N ASN A 128 -3.38 2.45 11.28
CA ASN A 128 -2.26 1.84 12.02
C ASN A 128 -1.46 0.73 11.31
N ASN A 129 -1.81 0.37 10.07
CA ASN A 129 -0.98 -0.48 9.23
C ASN A 129 0.07 0.36 8.52
N VAL A 130 1.30 -0.13 8.46
CA VAL A 130 2.41 0.52 7.76
C VAL A 130 2.80 -0.35 6.57
N TYR A 131 2.81 0.21 5.36
CA TYR A 131 3.23 -0.54 4.19
C TYR A 131 3.90 0.34 3.13
N ILE A 132 4.80 -0.27 2.38
CA ILE A 132 5.36 0.31 1.16
C ILE A 132 4.43 -0.04 0.01
N HIS A 133 3.92 0.97 -0.68
CA HIS A 133 3.14 0.84 -1.90
C HIS A 133 4.04 1.15 -3.10
N TYR A 134 4.32 0.14 -3.93
CA TYR A 134 5.14 0.25 -5.12
C TYR A 134 4.31 0.02 -6.39
N LYS A 135 4.29 1.03 -7.28
CA LYS A 135 3.70 0.98 -8.61
C LYS A 135 4.72 0.47 -9.62
N HIS A 136 4.63 -0.81 -9.94
CA HIS A 136 5.50 -1.48 -10.91
C HIS A 136 5.09 -1.19 -12.36
N ASN A 137 6.08 -1.20 -13.24
CA ASN A 137 5.93 -1.17 -14.69
C ASN A 137 7.11 -1.99 -15.28
N LYS A 138 6.96 -2.56 -16.46
CA LYS A 138 8.03 -3.37 -17.08
C LYS A 138 9.28 -2.55 -17.45
N ASP A 139 9.12 -1.25 -17.70
CA ASP A 139 10.20 -0.37 -18.19
C ASP A 139 11.02 0.32 -17.09
N VAL A 140 10.89 -0.12 -15.82
CA VAL A 140 11.65 0.48 -14.70
C VAL A 140 12.93 -0.30 -14.42
N ASP A 141 13.99 0.44 -14.13
CA ASP A 141 15.20 -0.08 -13.48
C ASP A 141 14.86 -0.70 -12.12
N ILE A 142 14.74 -2.01 -12.13
CA ILE A 142 14.30 -2.81 -11.00
C ILE A 142 15.38 -2.89 -9.90
N ASP A 143 16.65 -2.77 -10.26
CA ASP A 143 17.76 -2.80 -9.30
C ASP A 143 17.74 -1.54 -8.43
N LYS A 144 17.56 -0.38 -9.06
CA LYS A 144 17.38 0.89 -8.33
C LYS A 144 16.14 0.88 -7.44
N VAL A 145 15.03 0.29 -7.91
CA VAL A 145 13.83 0.13 -7.07
C VAL A 145 14.12 -0.76 -5.86
N GLN A 146 14.83 -1.86 -6.07
CA GLN A 146 15.19 -2.80 -5.01
C GLN A 146 16.06 -2.12 -3.94
N GLU A 147 17.04 -1.31 -4.33
CA GLU A 147 17.85 -0.52 -3.40
C GLU A 147 16.99 0.42 -2.54
N ILE A 148 16.07 1.17 -3.17
CA ILE A 148 15.20 2.12 -2.46
C ILE A 148 14.30 1.38 -1.48
N ILE A 149 13.65 0.29 -1.91
CA ILE A 149 12.76 -0.48 -1.03
C ILE A 149 13.55 -1.08 0.13
N ASN A 150 14.72 -1.65 -0.12
CA ASN A 150 15.55 -2.24 0.94
C ASN A 150 16.06 -1.20 1.94
N SER A 151 16.35 0.03 1.49
CA SER A 151 16.69 1.15 2.38
C SER A 151 15.53 1.50 3.32
N ILE A 152 14.30 1.57 2.80
CA ILE A 152 13.10 1.82 3.61
C ILE A 152 12.88 0.68 4.60
N VAL A 153 12.94 -0.57 4.14
CA VAL A 153 12.80 -1.77 4.96
C VAL A 153 13.80 -1.77 6.11
N HIS A 154 15.08 -1.48 5.83
CA HIS A 154 16.11 -1.40 6.85
C HIS A 154 15.79 -0.35 7.92
N LYS A 155 15.33 0.83 7.52
CA LYS A 155 14.91 1.89 8.45
C LYS A 155 13.69 1.48 9.29
N LEU A 156 12.71 0.80 8.69
CA LEU A 156 11.52 0.31 9.41
C LEU A 156 11.89 -0.74 10.45
N LYS A 157 12.81 -1.67 10.15
CA LYS A 157 13.33 -2.65 11.11
C LYS A 157 13.94 -1.97 12.34
N GLN A 158 14.83 -1.00 12.12
CA GLN A 158 15.47 -0.25 13.22
C GLN A 158 14.44 0.40 14.14
N ILE A 159 13.36 0.96 13.58
CA ILE A 159 12.29 1.60 14.34
C ILE A 159 11.45 0.58 15.13
N ASN A 160 11.21 -0.61 14.60
CA ASN A 160 10.38 -1.62 15.27
C ASN A 160 11.14 -2.37 16.37
N SER A 161 12.46 -2.51 16.25
CA SER A 161 13.33 -3.12 17.26
C SER A 161 13.69 -2.18 18.41
N SER A 162 13.37 -0.88 18.30
CA SER A 162 13.64 0.17 19.30
C SER A 162 12.39 0.54 20.09
#